data_AF-A0A369KBL9-F1
#
_entry.id   AF-A0A369KBL9-F1
#
_cell.length_a   1.000
_cell.length_b   1.000
_cell.length_c   1.000
_cell.angle_alpha   90.00
_cell.angle_beta   90.00
_cell.angle_gamma   90.00
#
_symmetry.space_group_name_H-M   'P 1'
#
loop_
_entity.id
_entity.type
_entity.pdbx_description
1 polymer ?
#
loop_
_entity_poly.entity_id
_entity_poly.type
_entity_poly.pdbx_seq_one_letter_code
_entity_poly.pdbx_strand_id
1 'polypeptide(L)' 'MPTREQKQNKTFAEKLLRIQGKDYEEWLDTQHQLVIQENQELILEALDSKLNFTSSTSASRD' A
#
# COMPACT_ATOMS: atom_id res chain seq x y z
N MET A 1 -10.71 -12.45 6.43
CA MET A 1 -12.15 -12.11 6.32
C MET A 1 -12.35 -10.72 6.92
N PRO A 2 -12.92 -9.76 6.18
CA PRO A 2 -13.13 -8.42 6.71
C PRO A 2 -14.13 -8.44 7.88
N THR A 3 -13.84 -7.66 8.91
CA THR A 3 -14.69 -7.53 10.10
C THR A 3 -16.05 -6.92 9.72
N ARG A 4 -17.05 -7.09 10.58
CA ARG A 4 -18.36 -6.46 10.40
C ARG A 4 -18.25 -4.94 10.23
N GLU A 5 -17.37 -4.33 11.02
CA GLU A 5 -17.10 -2.90 10.98
C GLU A 5 -16.43 -2.48 9.66
N GLN A 6 -15.44 -3.22 9.17
CA GLN A 6 -14.80 -2.95 7.87
C GLN A 6 -15.82 -2.97 6.72
N LYS A 7 -16.78 -3.91 6.75
CA LYS A 7 -17.86 -3.97 5.75
C LYS A 7 -18.80 -2.77 5.85
N GLN A 8 -19.14 -2.35 7.07
CA GLN A 8 -19.98 -1.17 7.30
C GLN A 8 -19.30 0.11 6.83
N ASN A 9 -18.02 0.29 7.15
CA ASN A 9 -17.23 1.44 6.74
C ASN A 9 -17.12 1.51 5.22
N LYS A 10 -16.85 0.38 4.54
CA LYS A 10 -16.87 0.30 3.07
C LYS A 10 -18.22 0.75 2.50
N THR A 11 -19.32 0.18 3.01
CA THR A 11 -20.69 0.53 2.54
C THR A 11 -21.00 2.01 2.75
N PHE A 12 -20.53 2.60 3.84
CA PHE A 12 -20.77 4.00 4.14
C PHE A 12 -19.95 4.92 3.22
N ALA A 13 -18.68 4.60 3.00
CA ALA A 13 -17.80 5.31 2.07
C ALA A 13 -18.35 5.26 0.64
N GLU A 14 -18.79 4.09 0.16
CA GLU A 14 -19.44 3.94 -1.15
C GLU A 14 -20.65 4.85 -1.31
N LYS A 15 -21.53 4.92 -0.30
CA LYS A 15 -22.71 5.79 -0.32
C LYS A 15 -22.32 7.27 -0.38
N LEU A 16 -21.34 7.69 0.43
CA LEU A 16 -20.86 9.07 0.46
C LEU A 16 -20.25 9.49 -0.88
N LEU A 17 -19.38 8.65 -1.46
CA LEU A 17 -18.75 8.91 -2.75
C LEU A 17 -19.79 8.96 -3.87
N ARG A 18 -20.79 8.07 -3.85
CA ARG A 18 -21.89 8.11 -4.81
C ARG A 18 -22.70 9.42 -4.74
N ILE A 19 -22.95 9.94 -3.53
CA ILE A 19 -23.60 11.25 -3.35
C ILE A 19 -22.74 12.38 -3.94
N GLN A 20 -21.42 12.25 -3.86
CA GLN A 20 -20.46 13.19 -4.43
C GLN A 20 -20.21 12.98 -5.93
N GLY A 21 -20.84 11.98 -6.57
CA GLY A 21 -20.63 11.64 -7.97
C GLY A 21 -19.26 11.00 -8.27
N LYS A 22 -18.60 10.42 -7.26
CA LYS A 22 -17.31 9.75 -7.38
C LYS A 22 -17.46 8.24 -7.39
N ASP A 23 -16.65 7.57 -8.19
CA ASP A 23 -16.54 6.10 -8.18
C ASP A 23 -15.72 5.62 -6.97
N TYR A 24 -16.16 4.54 -6.33
CA TYR A 24 -15.50 4.01 -5.13
C TYR A 24 -14.15 3.36 -5.46
N GLU A 25 -14.06 2.62 -6.57
CA GLU A 25 -12.84 1.90 -6.94
C GLU A 25 -11.77 2.90 -7.42
N GLU A 26 -12.15 3.94 -8.16
CA GLU A 26 -11.24 5.03 -8.53
C GLU A 26 -10.72 5.79 -7.30
N TRP A 27 -11.60 6.09 -6.34
CA TRP A 27 -11.18 6.72 -5.08
C TRP A 27 -10.24 5.81 -4.29
N LEU A 28 -10.52 4.51 -4.24
CA LEU A 28 -9.70 3.54 -3.53
C LEU A 28 -8.30 3.42 -4.16
N ASP A 29 -8.21 3.41 -5.49
CA ASP A 29 -6.94 3.45 -6.20
C ASP A 29 -6.13 4.70 -5.84
N THR A 30 -6.79 5.86 -5.76
CA THR A 30 -6.14 7.10 -5.30
C THR A 30 -5.60 6.96 -3.88
N GLN A 31 -6.33 6.32 -2.95
CA GLN A 31 -5.84 6.08 -1.60
C GLN A 31 -4.60 5.15 -1.60
N HIS A 32 -4.57 4.12 -2.45
CA HIS A 32 -3.39 3.28 -2.60
C HIS A 32 -2.19 4.06 -3.11
N GLN A 33 -2.38 4.92 -4.12
CA GLN A 33 -1.31 5.77 -4.66
C GLN A 33 -0.75 6.70 -3.60
N LEU A 34 -1.60 7.32 -2.77
CA LEU A 34 -1.16 8.19 -1.67
C LEU A 34 -0.30 7.42 -0.66
N VAL A 35 -0.75 6.23 -0.23
CA VAL A 35 0.03 5.40 0.70
C VAL A 35 1.39 5.04 0.11
N ILE A 36 1.46 4.70 -1.18
CA ILE A 36 2.73 4.41 -1.85
C ILE A 36 3.63 5.66 -1.87
N GLN A 37 3.07 6.82 -2.21
CA GLN A 37 3.82 8.08 -2.28
C GLN A 37 4.37 8.51 -0.92
N GLU A 38 3.57 8.39 0.14
CA GLU A 38 3.97 8.73 1.51
C GLU A 38 5.07 7.81 2.06
N ASN A 39 5.20 6.60 1.51
CA ASN A 39 6.14 5.59 1.98
C ASN A 39 7.28 5.30 0.99
N GLN A 40 7.57 6.22 0.05
CA GLN A 40 8.64 6.05 -0.93
C GLN A 40 10.00 5.81 -0.28
N GLU A 41 10.34 6.53 0.79
CA GLU A 41 11.61 6.37 1.51
C GLU A 41 11.74 4.98 2.14
N LEU A 42 10.67 4.48 2.76
CA LEU A 42 10.63 3.13 3.32
C LEU A 42 10.81 2.06 2.24
N ILE A 43 10.23 2.28 1.06
CA ILE A 43 10.41 1.39 -0.09
C ILE A 43 11.88 1.40 -0.54
N LEU A 44 12.50 2.58 -0.64
CA LEU A 44 13.91 2.71 -1.01
C LEU A 44 14.83 2.05 0.03
N GLU A 45 14.61 2.29 1.33
CA GLU A 45 15.37 1.67 2.42
C GLU A 45 15.26 0.14 2.40
N ALA A 46 14.06 -0.39 2.15
CA ALA A 46 13.83 -1.83 2.03
C ALA A 46 14.53 -2.43 0.80
N LEU A 47 14.54 -1.71 -0.33
CA LEU A 47 15.25 -2.12 -1.56
C LEU A 47 16.76 -2.10 -1.36
N ASP A 48 17.30 -1.03 -0.77
CA ASP A 48 18.73 -0.90 -0.45
C ASP A 48 19.18 -1.98 0.53
N SER A 49 18.38 -2.25 1.56
CA SER A 49 18.64 -3.33 2.51
C SER A 49 18.69 -4.70 1.82
N LYS A 50 17.80 -4.95 0.87
CA LYS A 50 17.77 -6.20 0.10
C LYS A 50 18.96 -6.30 -0.87
N LEU A 51 19.38 -5.20 -1.50
CA LEU A 51 20.57 -5.16 -2.35
C LEU A 51 21.85 -5.38 -1.53
N ASN A 52 21.96 -4.71 -0.38
CA ASN A 52 23.10 -4.83 0.55
C ASN A 52 23.21 -6.21 1.20
N PHE A 53 22.10 -6.96 1.28
CA PHE A 53 22.11 -8.34 1.76
C PHE A 53 22.75 -9.30 0.74
N THR A 54 22.68 -9.01 -0.57
CA THR A 54 23.23 -9.90 -1.61
C THR A 54 24.75 -9.80 -1.76
N SER A 55 25.38 -8.71 -1.31
CA SER A 55 26.85 -8.53 -1.38
C SER A 55 27.63 -9.33 -0.33
N SER A 56 26.97 -9.82 0.72
CA SER A 56 27.64 -10.44 1.87
C SER A 56 27.61 -11.98 1.85
N THR A 57 26.86 -12.61 0.94
CA THR A 57 26.72 -14.08 0.87
C THR A 57 27.67 -14.77 -0.11
N SER A 58 28.41 -14.03 -0.95
CA SER A 58 29.33 -14.62 -1.94
C SER A 58 30.82 -14.61 -1.56
N ALA A 59 31.20 -14.14 -0.37
CA ALA A 59 32.61 -13.95 0.02
C ALA A 59 33.14 -14.95 1.08
N SER A 60 32.64 -16.19 1.13
CA SER A 60 33.23 -17.24 1.97
C SER A 60 33.04 -18.62 1.36
N ARG A 61 33.82 -18.91 0.32
CA ARG A 61 34.12 -20.27 -0.16
C ARG A 61 35.48 -20.24 -0.85
N ASP A 62 36.53 -20.23 -0.04
CA ASP A 62 37.89 -20.66 -0.39
C ASP A 62 38.44 -21.48 0.78
#